data_AF-A0A9W2ZSK1-F1
#
_entry.id   AF-A0A9W2ZSK1-F1
#
_cell.length_a   1.000
_cell.length_b   1.000
_cell.length_c   1.000
_cell.angle_alpha   90.00
_cell.angle_beta   90.00
_cell.angle_gamma   90.00
#
_symmetry.space_group_name_H-M   'P 1'
#
loop_
_entity.id
_entity.type
_entity.pdbx_description
1 polymer ?
#
loop_
_entity_poly.entity_id
_entity_poly.type
_entity_poly.pdbx_seq_one_letter_code
_entity_poly.pdbx_strand_id
1 'polypeptide(L)'
;MFIPSRGYTCLVYAVEASADIPDVSDKLLGQVIKPDQQCQQFFGNDSFFCRASESRRSITEICQAMLCADVLRGLCILQIALIGTSCGDGKVCINGHCVSDPYAPQLDENCAFGDRPSYSCSLFINDFMGNCYSTLGYRACCDTCNNVSRPVKDCEQGDQDLRPELCTNFSVCLIQPTQCCHYCSSYYTSATTSTTTTRPLIPSTSPKTKCEPGDLDLRRELCTNTSVCQTKSSLCCHYCSLHYKSANTSTTQLTSPTVGNFVTKCV
;
A
#
# COMPACT_ATOMS: atom_id res chain seq x y z
N MET A 1 46.16 -5.55 3.15
CA MET A 1 47.53 -5.06 3.38
C MET A 1 48.24 -4.97 2.04
N PHE A 2 48.25 -3.78 1.45
CA PHE A 2 49.22 -3.36 0.43
C PHE A 2 49.19 -1.83 0.39
N ILE A 3 50.17 -1.17 1.03
CA ILE A 3 50.57 0.18 0.65
C ILE A 3 52.10 0.25 0.76
N PRO A 4 52.84 0.00 -0.34
CA PRO A 4 54.23 0.40 -0.40
C PRO A 4 54.32 1.90 -0.70
N SER A 5 55.19 2.52 0.08
CA SER A 5 55.53 3.93 0.13
C SER A 5 55.87 4.58 -1.23
N ARG A 6 55.40 5.84 -1.38
CA ARG A 6 55.86 6.93 -2.29
C ARG A 6 54.97 7.35 -3.48
N GLY A 7 53.83 6.70 -3.72
CA GLY A 7 52.93 7.08 -4.84
C GLY A 7 51.75 8.03 -4.53
N TYR A 8 51.49 8.36 -3.26
CA TYR A 8 50.19 8.93 -2.84
C TYR A 8 50.25 10.39 -2.33
N THR A 9 51.31 11.15 -2.62
CA THR A 9 51.43 12.55 -2.16
C THR A 9 50.28 13.46 -2.62
N CYS A 10 49.56 13.09 -3.68
CA CYS A 10 48.40 13.83 -4.18
C CYS A 10 47.05 13.49 -3.50
N LEU A 11 46.97 12.43 -2.69
CA LEU A 11 45.74 12.05 -1.95
C LEU A 11 45.81 12.38 -0.45
N VAL A 12 46.88 13.05 0.00
CA VAL A 12 47.11 13.34 1.43
C VAL A 12 46.27 14.54 1.91
N TYR A 13 45.92 15.44 1.00
CA TYR A 13 45.17 16.66 1.34
C TYR A 13 43.70 16.46 0.99
N ALA A 14 42.84 16.66 2.00
CA ALA A 14 41.41 16.79 1.77
C ALA A 14 41.17 18.07 0.96
N VAL A 15 40.51 17.94 -0.18
CA VAL A 15 40.05 19.08 -0.98
C VAL A 15 38.69 19.51 -0.43
N GLU A 16 38.47 20.81 -0.27
CA GLU A 16 37.14 21.32 0.10
C GLU A 16 36.14 20.94 -1.00
N ALA A 17 35.01 20.35 -0.59
CA ALA A 17 33.97 19.95 -1.53
C ALA A 17 33.43 21.19 -2.25
N SER A 18 33.42 21.16 -3.58
CA SER A 18 32.80 22.23 -4.36
C SER A 18 31.32 22.33 -4.01
N ALA A 19 30.83 23.56 -3.82
CA ALA A 19 29.41 23.83 -3.58
C ALA A 19 28.51 23.36 -4.75
N ASP A 20 29.09 23.13 -5.94
CA ASP A 20 28.37 22.67 -7.12
C ASP A 20 28.22 21.13 -7.17
N ILE A 21 28.86 20.39 -6.27
CA ILE A 21 28.78 18.92 -6.22
C ILE A 21 27.75 18.54 -5.15
N PRO A 22 26.63 17.90 -5.52
CA PRO A 22 25.64 17.48 -4.54
C PRO A 22 26.22 16.40 -3.63
N ASP A 23 25.99 16.53 -2.32
CA ASP A 23 26.25 15.45 -1.38
C ASP A 23 25.24 14.32 -1.62
N VAL A 24 25.78 13.14 -1.91
CA VAL A 24 25.01 11.90 -2.16
C VAL A 24 25.40 10.80 -1.18
N SER A 25 26.10 11.16 -0.10
CA SER A 25 26.62 10.22 0.90
C SER A 25 25.50 9.49 1.65
N ASP A 26 24.30 10.08 1.69
CA ASP A 26 23.13 9.58 2.42
C ASP A 26 22.21 8.70 1.55
N LYS A 27 22.44 8.61 0.23
CA LYS A 27 21.54 7.91 -0.69
C LYS A 27 22.25 6.85 -1.49
N LEU A 28 21.68 5.66 -1.48
CA LEU A 28 22.13 4.58 -2.35
C LEU A 28 21.63 4.85 -3.78
N LEU A 29 22.49 4.68 -4.79
CA LEU A 29 22.17 5.02 -6.18
C LEU A 29 20.91 4.33 -6.70
N GLY A 30 20.67 3.07 -6.33
CA GLY A 30 19.47 2.33 -6.71
C GLY A 30 18.16 2.82 -6.07
N GLN A 31 18.23 3.70 -5.05
CA GLN A 31 17.06 4.42 -4.53
C GLN A 31 16.74 5.67 -5.37
N VAL A 32 17.75 6.23 -6.04
CA VAL A 32 17.59 7.42 -6.89
C VAL A 32 17.23 7.01 -8.33
N ILE A 33 17.82 5.92 -8.82
CA ILE A 33 17.67 5.43 -10.19
C ILE A 33 16.85 4.14 -10.15
N LYS A 34 15.58 4.22 -10.55
CA LYS A 34 14.65 3.07 -10.55
C LYS A 34 15.05 2.02 -11.60
N PRO A 35 14.60 0.76 -11.48
CA PRO A 35 14.99 -0.32 -12.40
C PRO A 35 14.79 0.00 -13.89
N ASP A 36 13.69 0.65 -14.29
CA ASP A 36 13.51 1.06 -15.69
C ASP A 36 14.59 2.03 -16.15
N GLN A 37 14.93 3.01 -15.31
CA GLN A 37 15.98 4.00 -15.61
C GLN A 37 17.36 3.35 -15.68
N GLN A 38 17.62 2.34 -14.85
CA GLN A 38 18.84 1.54 -14.95
C GLN A 38 18.90 0.82 -16.30
N CYS A 39 17.80 0.21 -16.75
CA CYS A 39 17.73 -0.42 -18.08
C CYS A 39 17.93 0.58 -19.22
N GLN A 40 17.37 1.79 -19.08
CA GLN A 40 17.57 2.87 -20.05
C GLN A 40 19.04 3.30 -20.15
N GLN A 41 19.78 3.29 -19.04
CA GLN A 41 21.22 3.59 -19.04
C GLN A 41 22.05 2.51 -19.76
N PHE A 42 21.60 1.24 -19.74
CA PHE A 42 22.30 0.15 -20.43
C PHE A 42 21.99 0.06 -21.93
N PHE A 43 20.71 0.18 -22.30
CA PHE A 43 20.23 -0.15 -23.65
C PHE A 43 19.56 1.02 -24.38
N GLY A 44 19.51 2.21 -23.78
CA GLY A 44 18.88 3.40 -24.35
C GLY A 44 17.43 3.61 -23.91
N ASN A 45 16.86 4.75 -24.29
CA ASN A 45 15.59 5.26 -23.76
C ASN A 45 14.38 4.32 -23.92
N ASP A 46 14.39 3.47 -24.95
CA ASP A 46 13.29 2.54 -25.20
C ASP A 46 13.35 1.28 -24.32
N SER A 47 14.47 1.05 -23.63
CA SER A 47 14.61 -0.07 -22.68
C SER A 47 13.85 0.19 -21.39
N PHE A 48 13.43 -0.89 -20.75
CA PHE A 48 12.70 -0.87 -19.49
C PHE A 48 13.00 -2.16 -18.72
N PHE A 49 12.70 -2.15 -17.43
CA PHE A 49 12.80 -3.34 -16.61
C PHE A 49 11.72 -4.34 -17.01
N CYS A 50 12.16 -5.53 -17.40
CA CYS A 50 11.30 -6.66 -17.71
C CYS A 50 10.64 -7.15 -16.42
N ARG A 51 9.49 -6.54 -16.12
CA ARG A 51 8.60 -6.89 -15.01
C ARG A 51 8.18 -8.34 -15.16
N ALA A 52 8.90 -9.23 -14.49
CA ALA A 52 8.62 -10.66 -14.38
C ALA A 52 8.00 -11.29 -15.65
N SER A 53 8.53 -10.92 -16.82
CA SER A 53 8.13 -11.53 -18.07
C SER A 53 8.66 -12.98 -18.02
N GLU A 54 7.74 -13.89 -17.72
CA GLU A 54 7.75 -15.32 -18.07
C GLU A 54 8.30 -16.36 -17.07
N SER A 55 8.87 -15.99 -15.92
CA SER A 55 9.20 -17.00 -14.90
C SER A 55 8.95 -16.50 -13.48
N ARG A 56 8.67 -17.46 -12.58
CA ARG A 56 8.27 -17.33 -11.17
C ARG A 56 9.35 -16.71 -10.26
N ARG A 57 10.10 -15.73 -10.74
CA ARG A 57 11.21 -15.14 -10.00
C ARG A 57 10.66 -14.22 -8.93
N SER A 58 11.13 -14.45 -7.71
CA SER A 58 10.82 -13.59 -6.56
C SER A 58 11.36 -12.18 -6.83
N ILE A 59 10.67 -11.15 -6.33
CA ILE A 59 11.16 -9.77 -6.37
C ILE A 59 12.58 -9.65 -5.78
N THR A 60 12.91 -10.50 -4.80
CA THR A 60 14.22 -10.54 -4.16
C THR A 60 15.36 -10.90 -5.10
N GLU A 61 15.07 -11.57 -6.23
CA GLU A 61 16.08 -11.98 -7.21
C GLU A 61 16.59 -10.81 -8.05
N ILE A 62 15.91 -9.66 -8.05
CA ILE A 62 16.34 -8.47 -8.80
C ILE A 62 17.78 -8.05 -8.45
N CYS A 63 18.21 -8.29 -7.21
CA CYS A 63 19.56 -7.95 -6.75
C CYS A 63 20.65 -8.75 -7.46
N GLN A 64 20.33 -9.93 -7.98
CA GLN A 64 21.27 -10.80 -8.70
C GLN A 64 20.99 -10.81 -10.20
N ALA A 65 19.73 -10.60 -10.58
CA ALA A 65 19.21 -10.82 -11.91
C ALA A 65 18.13 -9.79 -12.26
N MET A 66 18.54 -8.55 -12.51
CA MET A 66 17.67 -7.54 -13.11
C MET A 66 17.59 -7.78 -14.62
N LEU A 67 16.39 -7.91 -15.18
CA LEU A 67 16.21 -8.17 -16.60
C LEU A 67 15.81 -6.88 -17.32
N CYS A 68 16.57 -6.48 -18.34
CA CYS A 68 16.31 -5.28 -19.13
C CYS A 68 15.90 -5.62 -20.55
N ALA A 69 14.90 -4.92 -21.09
CA ALA A 69 14.42 -5.15 -22.44
C ALA A 69 15.42 -4.63 -23.48
N ASP A 70 15.95 -5.52 -24.31
CA ASP A 70 16.62 -5.17 -25.57
C ASP A 70 15.55 -5.12 -26.67
N VAL A 71 15.02 -3.92 -26.91
CA VAL A 71 13.91 -3.69 -27.85
C VAL A 71 14.27 -4.09 -29.28
N LEU A 72 15.55 -3.95 -29.66
CA LEU A 72 16.02 -4.32 -31.00
C LEU A 72 15.98 -5.84 -31.21
N ARG A 73 16.27 -6.61 -30.17
CA ARG A 73 16.28 -8.08 -30.23
C ARG A 73 14.99 -8.72 -29.72
N GLY A 74 14.08 -7.95 -29.13
CA GLY A 74 12.82 -8.44 -28.59
C GLY A 74 12.97 -9.40 -27.40
N LEU A 75 14.06 -9.27 -26.61
CA LEU A 75 14.38 -10.18 -25.50
C LEU A 75 14.84 -9.42 -24.26
N CYS A 76 14.78 -10.09 -23.10
CA CYS A 76 15.23 -9.53 -21.84
C CYS A 76 16.64 -10.03 -21.48
N ILE A 77 17.57 -9.09 -21.30
CA ILE A 77 18.98 -9.37 -21.00
C ILE A 77 19.25 -9.19 -19.51
N LEU A 78 19.99 -10.13 -18.94
CA LEU A 78 20.45 -10.10 -17.55
C LEU A 78 21.42 -8.94 -17.29
N GLN A 79 21.13 -8.18 -16.25
CA GLN A 79 21.94 -7.13 -15.66
C GLN A 79 21.93 -7.26 -14.13
N ILE A 80 22.83 -6.53 -13.48
CA ILE A 80 22.88 -6.44 -12.02
C ILE A 80 22.23 -5.12 -11.61
N ALA A 81 21.30 -5.18 -10.66
CA ALA A 81 20.70 -3.98 -10.09
C ALA A 81 21.72 -3.16 -9.29
N LEU A 82 21.61 -1.84 -9.35
CA LEU A 82 22.43 -0.94 -8.55
C LEU A 82 22.22 -1.18 -7.05
N ILE A 83 23.26 -0.93 -6.26
CA ILE A 83 23.16 -0.95 -4.79
C ILE A 83 22.10 0.07 -4.36
N GLY A 84 21.20 -0.34 -3.47
CA GLY A 84 20.05 0.45 -3.03
C GLY A 84 18.77 0.20 -3.82
N THR A 85 18.82 -0.58 -4.90
CA THR A 85 17.60 -0.90 -5.67
C THR A 85 16.63 -1.64 -4.77
N SER A 86 15.38 -1.20 -4.75
CA SER A 86 14.36 -1.81 -3.90
C SER A 86 14.00 -3.21 -4.38
N CYS A 87 13.91 -4.16 -3.45
CA CYS A 87 13.75 -5.59 -3.75
C CYS A 87 12.68 -6.28 -2.89
N GLY A 88 11.92 -5.49 -2.12
CA GLY A 88 10.86 -5.94 -1.24
C GLY A 88 10.46 -4.83 -0.27
N ASP A 89 9.40 -5.06 0.50
CA ASP A 89 8.91 -4.08 1.47
C ASP A 89 9.98 -3.81 2.55
N GLY A 90 10.46 -2.56 2.62
CA GLY A 90 11.54 -2.17 3.53
C GLY A 90 12.88 -2.87 3.24
N LYS A 91 13.12 -3.30 1.99
CA LYS A 91 14.36 -3.99 1.58
C LYS A 91 15.00 -3.41 0.32
N VAL A 92 16.33 -3.43 0.29
CA VAL A 92 17.15 -2.98 -0.84
C VAL A 92 18.26 -3.98 -1.18
N CYS A 93 18.80 -3.85 -2.38
CA CYS A 93 19.91 -4.64 -2.86
C CYS A 93 21.25 -4.12 -2.32
N ILE A 94 21.98 -4.97 -1.60
CA ILE A 94 23.34 -4.70 -1.14
C ILE A 94 24.20 -5.91 -1.48
N ASN A 95 25.25 -5.71 -2.28
CA ASN A 95 26.17 -6.77 -2.72
C ASN A 95 25.46 -8.01 -3.32
N GLY A 96 24.40 -7.79 -4.09
CA GLY A 96 23.63 -8.88 -4.72
C GLY A 96 22.62 -9.58 -3.80
N HIS A 97 22.42 -9.10 -2.59
CA HIS A 97 21.44 -9.64 -1.64
C HIS A 97 20.32 -8.65 -1.34
N CYS A 98 19.09 -9.16 -1.20
CA CYS A 98 17.95 -8.36 -0.78
C CYS A 98 17.91 -8.31 0.76
N VAL A 99 18.26 -7.17 1.34
CA VAL A 99 18.42 -6.99 2.79
C VAL A 99 17.51 -5.88 3.30
N SER A 100 17.06 -6.00 4.55
CA SER A 100 16.31 -4.93 5.21
C SER A 100 17.18 -3.71 5.46
N ASP A 101 16.64 -2.54 5.17
CA ASP A 101 17.31 -1.26 5.37
C ASP A 101 16.30 -0.24 5.92
N PRO A 102 16.64 0.52 6.97
CA PRO A 102 15.70 1.45 7.61
C PRO A 102 15.29 2.62 6.71
N TYR A 103 16.04 2.91 5.66
CA TYR A 103 15.75 3.94 4.67
C TYR A 103 15.15 3.36 3.38
N ALA A 104 14.93 2.03 3.33
CA ALA A 104 14.25 1.41 2.20
C ALA A 104 12.80 1.88 2.09
N PRO A 105 12.30 2.15 0.88
CA PRO A 105 10.91 2.47 0.68
C PRO A 105 10.01 1.29 1.07
N GLN A 106 8.79 1.60 1.50
CA GLN A 106 7.75 0.59 1.61
C GLN A 106 7.24 0.27 0.21
N LEU A 107 7.04 -1.01 -0.07
CA LEU A 107 6.64 -1.49 -1.39
C LEU A 107 5.46 -2.46 -1.26
N ASP A 108 4.49 -2.31 -2.15
CA ASP A 108 3.55 -3.38 -2.40
C ASP A 108 4.28 -4.50 -3.15
N GLU A 109 4.44 -5.66 -2.53
CA GLU A 109 5.11 -6.82 -3.15
C GLU A 109 4.42 -7.25 -4.45
N ASN A 110 3.12 -6.96 -4.60
CA ASN A 110 2.37 -7.30 -5.82
C ASN A 110 2.59 -6.28 -6.94
N CYS A 111 3.10 -5.09 -6.64
CA CYS A 111 3.25 -3.99 -7.60
C CYS A 111 4.51 -3.13 -7.37
N ALA A 112 5.62 -3.75 -6.97
CA ALA A 112 6.78 -3.01 -6.51
C ALA A 112 7.44 -2.09 -7.55
N PHE A 113 7.23 -2.36 -8.84
CA PHE A 113 7.84 -1.63 -9.95
C PHE A 113 6.83 -0.89 -10.84
N GLY A 114 5.56 -0.90 -10.45
CA GLY A 114 4.49 -0.20 -11.15
C GLY A 114 4.25 -0.66 -12.59
N ASP A 115 3.57 0.20 -13.34
CA ASP A 115 3.17 -0.05 -14.74
C ASP A 115 4.35 -0.09 -15.72
N ARG A 116 4.23 -0.92 -16.76
CA ARG A 116 5.21 -1.01 -17.85
C ARG A 116 5.20 0.26 -18.72
N PRO A 117 6.32 0.98 -18.89
CA PRO A 117 6.37 2.25 -19.62
C PRO A 117 5.92 2.15 -21.09
N SER A 118 6.24 1.05 -21.77
CA SER A 118 5.95 0.85 -23.19
C SER A 118 4.51 0.34 -23.45
N TYR A 119 3.68 0.22 -22.42
CA TYR A 119 2.37 -0.39 -22.50
C TYR A 119 1.32 0.62 -22.02
N SER A 120 0.33 0.92 -22.86
CA SER A 120 -0.73 1.86 -22.48
C SER A 120 -1.72 1.17 -21.55
N CYS A 121 -1.34 1.06 -20.28
CA CYS A 121 -2.15 0.40 -19.25
C CYS A 121 -3.54 1.03 -19.11
N SER A 122 -3.64 2.35 -19.25
CA SER A 122 -4.93 3.06 -19.25
C SER A 122 -5.83 2.63 -20.41
N LEU A 123 -5.31 2.54 -21.64
CA LEU A 123 -6.12 2.10 -22.79
C LEU A 123 -6.49 0.63 -22.69
N PHE A 124 -5.54 -0.21 -22.29
CA PHE A 124 -5.75 -1.65 -22.12
C PHE A 124 -6.81 -1.98 -21.06
N ILE A 125 -6.79 -1.26 -19.94
CA ILE A 125 -7.75 -1.46 -18.85
C ILE A 125 -9.10 -0.80 -19.17
N ASN A 126 -9.12 0.31 -19.91
CA ASN A 126 -10.36 0.93 -20.36
C ASN A 126 -11.09 0.10 -21.43
N ASP A 127 -10.36 -0.67 -22.26
CA ASP A 127 -10.96 -1.58 -23.24
C ASP A 127 -11.69 -2.74 -22.55
N PHE A 128 -11.04 -3.33 -21.55
CA PHE A 128 -11.66 -4.32 -20.67
C PHE A 128 -10.97 -4.33 -19.31
N MET A 129 -11.69 -3.91 -18.27
CA MET A 129 -11.14 -3.88 -16.91
C MET A 129 -10.70 -5.28 -16.43
N GLY A 130 -11.33 -6.34 -16.98
CA GLY A 130 -11.05 -7.73 -16.59
C GLY A 130 -9.65 -8.21 -16.93
N ASN A 131 -8.94 -7.42 -17.74
CA ASN A 131 -7.52 -7.56 -17.96
C ASN A 131 -6.69 -7.49 -16.66
N CYS A 132 -7.19 -6.84 -15.62
CA CYS A 132 -6.54 -6.81 -14.31
C CYS A 132 -6.67 -8.12 -13.52
N TYR A 133 -7.58 -9.04 -13.87
CA TYR A 133 -7.56 -10.40 -13.30
C TYR A 133 -6.57 -11.33 -14.00
N SER A 134 -6.14 -10.97 -15.21
CA SER A 134 -5.10 -11.73 -15.90
C SER A 134 -3.77 -11.52 -15.20
N THR A 135 -3.08 -12.60 -14.82
CA THR A 135 -1.73 -12.54 -14.25
C THR A 135 -0.78 -11.70 -15.09
N LEU A 136 -0.90 -11.76 -16.42
CA LEU A 136 -0.07 -10.97 -17.33
C LEU A 136 -0.50 -9.50 -17.39
N GLY A 137 -1.81 -9.25 -17.45
CA GLY A 137 -2.35 -7.89 -17.49
C GLY A 137 -2.05 -7.13 -16.19
N TYR A 138 -2.32 -7.76 -15.04
CA TYR A 138 -1.98 -7.20 -13.74
C TYR A 138 -0.47 -6.94 -13.61
N ARG A 139 0.40 -7.90 -13.94
CA ARG A 139 1.86 -7.69 -13.83
C ARG A 139 2.39 -6.57 -14.72
N ALA A 140 1.78 -6.37 -15.88
CA ALA A 140 2.16 -5.28 -16.78
C ALA A 140 1.62 -3.92 -16.30
N CYS A 141 0.48 -3.90 -15.60
CA CYS A 141 -0.32 -2.71 -15.33
C CYS A 141 -0.82 -2.61 -13.89
N CYS A 142 -0.03 -3.06 -12.92
CA CYS A 142 -0.49 -3.21 -11.56
C CYS A 142 -0.83 -1.86 -10.88
N ASP A 143 -0.14 -0.75 -11.20
CA ASP A 143 -0.46 0.56 -10.63
C ASP A 143 -1.81 1.03 -11.16
N THR A 144 -2.03 0.93 -12.47
CA THR A 144 -3.32 1.27 -13.07
C THR A 144 -4.42 0.35 -12.54
N CYS A 145 -4.18 -0.96 -12.42
CA CYS A 145 -5.14 -1.92 -11.87
C CYS A 145 -5.49 -1.61 -10.40
N ASN A 146 -4.50 -1.26 -9.58
CA ASN A 146 -4.71 -0.87 -8.19
C ASN A 146 -5.50 0.44 -8.07
N ASN A 147 -5.32 1.38 -9.01
CA ASN A 147 -6.08 2.64 -9.02
C ASN A 147 -7.55 2.46 -9.43
N VAL A 148 -7.86 1.48 -10.27
CA VAL A 148 -9.26 1.14 -10.59
C VAL A 148 -9.88 0.21 -9.56
N SER A 149 -9.08 -0.29 -8.61
CA SER A 149 -9.54 -1.29 -7.67
C SER A 149 -10.63 -0.78 -6.71
N ARG A 150 -11.44 -1.70 -6.20
CA ARG A 150 -12.60 -1.48 -5.34
C ARG A 150 -12.54 -2.44 -4.15
N PRO A 151 -13.06 -2.06 -2.98
CA PRO A 151 -12.97 -2.87 -1.76
C PRO A 151 -14.04 -3.97 -1.71
N VAL A 152 -14.32 -4.64 -2.83
CA VAL A 152 -15.21 -5.80 -2.88
C VAL A 152 -14.33 -7.00 -3.16
N LYS A 153 -14.21 -7.88 -2.16
CA LYS A 153 -13.41 -9.10 -2.28
C LYS A 153 -13.88 -9.96 -3.45
N ASP A 154 -12.96 -10.45 -4.26
CA ASP A 154 -13.19 -11.18 -5.51
C ASP A 154 -13.95 -10.38 -6.59
N CYS A 155 -13.98 -9.05 -6.44
CA CYS A 155 -14.53 -8.04 -7.35
C CYS A 155 -13.63 -6.79 -7.33
N GLU A 156 -12.36 -6.97 -6.98
CA GLU A 156 -11.48 -5.86 -6.66
C GLU A 156 -11.30 -4.95 -7.86
N GLN A 157 -11.66 -5.34 -9.08
CA GLN A 157 -11.51 -4.52 -10.28
C GLN A 157 -12.86 -4.07 -10.88
N GLY A 158 -13.99 -4.43 -10.26
CA GLY A 158 -15.30 -3.81 -10.47
C GLY A 158 -16.02 -4.10 -11.79
N ASP A 159 -15.82 -5.28 -12.37
CA ASP A 159 -15.93 -5.51 -13.82
C ASP A 159 -16.42 -6.91 -14.23
N GLN A 160 -16.39 -7.90 -13.35
CA GLN A 160 -17.04 -9.20 -13.62
C GLN A 160 -18.51 -9.24 -13.18
N ASP A 161 -19.42 -9.02 -14.13
CA ASP A 161 -20.79 -9.50 -14.01
C ASP A 161 -20.89 -10.89 -14.66
N LEU A 162 -20.55 -11.95 -13.91
CA LEU A 162 -20.58 -13.34 -14.40
C LEU A 162 -21.99 -13.78 -14.85
N ARG A 163 -23.03 -13.14 -14.31
CA ARG A 163 -24.44 -13.39 -14.66
C ARG A 163 -25.20 -12.07 -14.71
N PRO A 164 -25.03 -11.26 -15.78
CA PRO A 164 -25.64 -9.94 -15.89
C PRO A 164 -27.16 -9.95 -15.69
N GLU A 165 -27.82 -11.07 -16.02
CA GLU A 165 -29.27 -11.24 -15.87
C GLU A 165 -29.71 -11.26 -14.40
N LEU A 166 -28.82 -11.65 -13.48
CA LEU A 166 -29.07 -11.62 -12.04
C LEU A 166 -28.75 -10.25 -11.42
N CYS A 167 -28.00 -9.40 -12.12
CA CYS A 167 -27.52 -8.11 -11.65
C CYS A 167 -28.58 -7.00 -11.78
N THR A 168 -29.80 -7.28 -11.33
CA THR A 168 -30.93 -6.34 -11.39
C THR A 168 -31.40 -5.89 -10.02
N ASN A 169 -31.01 -6.61 -8.96
CA ASN A 169 -31.42 -6.35 -7.58
C ASN A 169 -30.22 -6.15 -6.66
N PHE A 170 -30.27 -5.12 -5.81
CA PHE A 170 -29.25 -4.83 -4.80
C PHE A 170 -28.98 -6.01 -3.85
N SER A 171 -29.97 -6.88 -3.61
CA SER A 171 -29.79 -8.07 -2.78
C SER A 171 -28.68 -9.00 -3.28
N VAL A 172 -28.39 -9.02 -4.59
CA VAL A 172 -27.27 -9.78 -5.14
C VAL A 172 -25.92 -9.25 -4.64
N CYS A 173 -25.79 -7.94 -4.38
CA CYS A 173 -24.57 -7.37 -3.82
C CYS A 173 -24.31 -7.76 -2.36
N LEU A 174 -25.34 -8.24 -1.66
CA LEU A 174 -25.24 -8.73 -0.29
C LEU A 174 -25.00 -10.24 -0.24
N ILE A 175 -25.55 -10.99 -1.20
CA ILE A 175 -25.58 -12.46 -1.16
C ILE A 175 -24.48 -13.06 -2.07
N GLN A 176 -24.25 -12.48 -3.25
CA GLN A 176 -23.34 -12.98 -4.29
C GLN A 176 -22.67 -11.82 -5.04
N PRO A 177 -21.92 -10.93 -4.35
CA PRO A 177 -21.32 -9.75 -4.97
C PRO A 177 -20.41 -10.09 -6.15
N THR A 178 -19.75 -11.26 -6.09
CA THR A 178 -18.83 -11.79 -7.12
C THR A 178 -19.48 -12.14 -8.45
N GLN A 179 -20.81 -12.26 -8.51
CA GLN A 179 -21.52 -12.51 -9.76
C GLN A 179 -21.91 -11.23 -10.49
N CYS A 180 -21.81 -10.09 -9.82
CA CYS A 180 -22.32 -8.80 -10.27
C CYS A 180 -21.38 -7.66 -9.85
N CYS A 181 -20.08 -7.83 -10.02
CA CYS A 181 -19.07 -6.90 -9.53
C CYS A 181 -19.26 -5.48 -10.09
N HIS A 182 -19.59 -5.36 -11.38
CA HIS A 182 -19.78 -4.07 -12.02
C HIS A 182 -21.07 -3.40 -11.55
N TYR A 183 -22.19 -4.13 -11.52
CA TYR A 183 -23.45 -3.63 -10.97
C TYR A 183 -23.30 -3.17 -9.51
N CYS A 184 -22.70 -4.01 -8.66
CA CYS A 184 -22.51 -3.70 -7.25
C CYS A 184 -21.54 -2.55 -7.02
N SER A 185 -20.46 -2.47 -7.80
CA SER A 185 -19.52 -1.35 -7.77
C SER A 185 -20.20 -0.01 -8.09
N SER A 186 -21.01 0.04 -9.16
CA SER A 186 -21.73 1.25 -9.55
C SER A 186 -22.67 1.75 -8.44
N TYR A 187 -23.28 0.82 -7.72
CA TYR A 187 -24.20 1.12 -6.63
C TYR A 187 -23.47 1.67 -5.39
N TYR A 188 -22.38 1.05 -4.96
CA TYR A 188 -21.57 1.54 -3.82
C TYR A 188 -20.97 2.93 -4.08
N THR A 189 -20.56 3.19 -5.33
CA THR A 189 -20.03 4.50 -5.71
C THR A 189 -21.12 5.57 -5.62
N SER A 190 -22.34 5.26 -6.07
CA SER A 190 -23.50 6.18 -6.05
C SER A 190 -24.00 6.49 -4.64
N ALA A 191 -23.94 5.52 -3.73
CA ALA A 191 -24.33 5.71 -2.33
C ALA A 191 -23.37 6.63 -1.55
N THR A 192 -22.08 6.63 -1.93
CA THR A 192 -21.04 7.44 -1.26
C THR A 192 -21.11 8.92 -1.64
N THR A 193 -21.62 9.25 -2.82
CA THR A 193 -21.72 10.63 -3.31
C THR A 193 -22.82 11.46 -2.63
N SER A 194 -23.71 10.84 -1.85
CA SER A 194 -24.87 11.54 -1.26
C SER A 194 -24.66 12.10 0.16
N THR A 195 -23.49 11.97 0.80
CA THR A 195 -23.32 12.50 2.18
C THR A 195 -21.98 13.14 2.55
N THR A 196 -21.01 13.31 1.66
CA THR A 196 -19.68 13.81 2.08
C THR A 196 -19.38 15.21 1.56
N THR A 197 -19.69 16.22 2.38
CA THR A 197 -19.03 17.54 2.31
C THR A 197 -17.54 17.37 2.65
N THR A 198 -16.70 17.92 1.79
CA THR A 198 -15.24 17.81 1.69
C THR A 198 -14.46 18.18 2.98
N ARG A 199 -13.37 17.46 3.30
CA ARG A 199 -12.26 18.02 4.10
C ARG A 199 -10.87 17.62 3.55
N PRO A 200 -9.90 18.55 3.44
CA PRO A 200 -8.56 18.26 2.93
C PRO A 200 -7.78 17.27 3.81
N LEU A 201 -7.01 16.40 3.17
CA LEU A 201 -6.05 15.49 3.80
C LEU A 201 -4.92 16.29 4.47
N ILE A 202 -4.96 16.33 5.80
CA ILE A 202 -3.85 16.80 6.64
C ILE A 202 -2.88 15.61 6.84
N PRO A 203 -1.55 15.81 6.75
CA PRO A 203 -0.57 14.75 6.94
C PRO A 203 -0.67 14.12 8.33
N SER A 204 -0.69 12.78 8.37
CA SER A 204 -0.73 11.99 9.60
C SER A 204 0.53 12.24 10.43
N THR A 205 0.37 13.03 11.50
CA THR A 205 1.36 13.21 12.56
C THR A 205 0.86 12.48 13.81
N SER A 206 1.65 11.50 14.23
CA SER A 206 1.65 10.84 15.55
C SER A 206 0.43 9.95 15.92
N PRO A 207 0.65 8.86 16.69
CA PRO A 207 -0.43 7.98 17.13
C PRO A 207 -1.34 8.72 18.12
N LYS A 208 -2.57 9.05 17.69
CA LYS A 208 -3.61 9.52 18.61
C LYS A 208 -3.97 8.39 19.56
N THR A 209 -3.79 8.63 20.86
CA THR A 209 -4.10 7.69 21.95
C THR A 209 -5.56 7.74 22.41
N LYS A 210 -6.38 8.64 21.85
CA LYS A 210 -7.80 8.80 22.20
C LYS A 210 -8.66 8.98 20.95
N CYS A 211 -9.82 8.32 20.94
CA CYS A 211 -10.84 8.43 19.90
C CYS A 211 -11.66 9.70 20.11
N GLU A 212 -11.90 10.45 19.03
CA GLU A 212 -12.86 11.54 18.99
C GLU A 212 -14.24 11.02 18.50
N PRO A 213 -15.37 11.59 18.95
CA PRO A 213 -16.68 11.25 18.43
C PRO A 213 -16.76 11.46 16.91
N GLY A 214 -16.88 10.37 16.14
CA GLY A 214 -16.91 10.39 14.68
C GLY A 214 -15.73 9.68 14.02
N ASP A 215 -14.71 9.26 14.78
CA ASP A 215 -13.59 8.48 14.25
C ASP A 215 -14.02 7.08 13.79
N LEU A 216 -13.53 6.66 12.62
CA LEU A 216 -13.81 5.35 12.02
C LEU A 216 -12.95 4.23 12.65
N ASP A 217 -13.45 2.99 12.60
CA ASP A 217 -12.69 1.82 13.04
C ASP A 217 -11.54 1.52 12.06
N LEU A 218 -10.30 1.56 12.55
CA LEU A 218 -9.10 1.30 11.75
C LEU A 218 -8.89 -0.20 11.46
N ARG A 219 -9.43 -1.09 12.30
CA ARG A 219 -9.38 -2.56 12.14
C ARG A 219 -10.68 -3.23 12.58
N ARG A 220 -11.69 -3.11 11.72
CA ARG A 220 -13.06 -3.58 11.99
C ARG A 220 -13.13 -5.06 12.35
N GLU A 221 -12.22 -5.89 11.85
CA GLU A 221 -12.11 -7.32 12.13
C GLU A 221 -11.75 -7.66 13.59
N LEU A 222 -11.12 -6.73 14.32
CA LEU A 222 -10.80 -6.90 15.74
C LEU A 222 -11.92 -6.40 16.67
N CYS A 223 -12.89 -5.66 16.13
CA CYS A 223 -13.95 -4.97 16.88
C CYS A 223 -15.18 -5.88 17.11
N THR A 224 -14.96 -7.11 17.55
CA THR A 224 -16.02 -8.11 17.77
C THR A 224 -16.30 -8.38 19.26
N ASN A 225 -15.40 -7.92 20.14
CA ASN A 225 -15.50 -8.12 21.58
C ASN A 225 -15.35 -6.81 22.35
N THR A 226 -16.21 -6.58 23.33
CA THR A 226 -16.19 -5.38 24.19
C THR A 226 -14.86 -5.20 24.94
N SER A 227 -14.09 -6.27 25.18
CA SER A 227 -12.76 -6.20 25.81
C SER A 227 -11.74 -5.38 25.00
N VAL A 228 -11.94 -5.28 23.68
CA VAL A 228 -11.11 -4.45 22.80
C VAL A 228 -11.25 -2.96 23.15
N CYS A 229 -12.40 -2.54 23.71
CA CYS A 229 -12.64 -1.17 24.13
C CYS A 229 -11.89 -0.76 25.40
N GLN A 230 -11.33 -1.73 26.14
CA GLN A 230 -10.52 -1.47 27.32
C GLN A 230 -9.02 -1.50 26.99
N THR A 231 -8.61 -2.32 26.03
CA THR A 231 -7.20 -2.59 25.75
C THR A 231 -6.68 -1.88 24.49
N LYS A 232 -7.54 -1.68 23.49
CA LYS A 232 -7.17 -1.19 22.15
C LYS A 232 -8.27 -0.31 21.53
N SER A 233 -8.85 0.59 22.32
CA SER A 233 -9.99 1.42 21.90
C SER A 233 -9.69 2.26 20.64
N SER A 234 -8.44 2.69 20.44
CA SER A 234 -8.02 3.48 19.27
C SER A 234 -8.14 2.74 17.94
N LEU A 235 -8.26 1.41 17.94
CA LEU A 235 -8.46 0.62 16.71
C LEU A 235 -9.94 0.45 16.36
N CYS A 236 -10.84 0.70 17.31
CA CYS A 236 -12.27 0.37 17.26
C CYS A 236 -13.15 1.52 17.81
N CYS A 237 -12.83 2.75 17.42
CA CYS A 237 -13.42 3.96 17.99
C CYS A 237 -14.95 4.03 17.85
N HIS A 238 -15.47 3.66 16.69
CA HIS A 238 -16.91 3.72 16.42
C HIS A 238 -17.65 2.60 17.17
N TYR A 239 -17.12 1.37 17.11
CA TYR A 239 -17.66 0.22 17.86
C TYR A 239 -17.75 0.50 19.37
N CYS A 240 -16.68 1.03 19.95
CA CYS A 240 -16.62 1.32 21.39
C CYS A 240 -17.54 2.47 21.80
N SER A 241 -17.67 3.50 20.96
CA SER A 241 -18.58 4.63 21.20
C SER A 241 -20.05 4.19 21.29
N LEU A 242 -20.47 3.24 20.43
CA LEU A 242 -21.82 2.66 20.47
C LEU A 242 -22.05 1.84 21.75
N HIS A 243 -21.06 1.04 22.16
CA HIS A 243 -21.16 0.22 23.37
C HIS A 243 -21.26 1.06 24.66
N TYR A 244 -20.49 2.13 24.80
CA TYR A 244 -20.56 3.00 25.99
C TYR A 244 -21.88 3.79 26.06
N LYS A 245 -22.48 4.16 24.94
CA LYS A 245 -23.81 4.80 24.92
C LYS A 245 -24.91 3.85 25.39
N SER A 246 -24.84 2.56 25.03
CA SER A 246 -25.80 1.55 25.46
C SER A 246 -25.79 1.31 26.97
N ALA A 247 -24.60 1.29 27.59
CA ALA A 247 -24.46 1.08 29.04
C ALA A 247 -25.09 2.20 29.90
N ASN A 248 -25.11 3.44 29.40
CA ASN A 248 -25.67 4.59 30.13
C ASN A 248 -27.20 4.70 30.05
N THR A 249 -27.88 3.86 29.27
CA THR A 249 -29.34 3.96 29.05
C THR A 249 -30.17 2.97 29.90
N SER A 250 -29.52 2.10 30.69
CA SER A 250 -30.21 1.02 31.45
C SER A 250 -30.26 1.24 32.97
N THR A 251 -30.39 2.50 33.44
CA THR A 251 -30.71 2.76 34.86
C THR A 251 -31.89 3.72 34.99
N THR A 252 -33.08 3.25 34.64
CA THR A 252 -34.34 3.89 35.07
C THR A 252 -34.69 3.32 36.44
N GLN A 253 -34.30 4.03 37.50
CA GLN A 253 -34.71 3.73 38.87
C GLN A 253 -36.23 3.96 39.02
N LEU A 254 -36.92 2.90 39.43
CA LEU A 254 -38.27 2.94 39.97
C LEU A 254 -38.23 3.70 41.30
N THR A 255 -38.96 4.81 41.40
CA THR A 255 -39.05 5.66 42.59
C THR A 255 -40.33 5.39 43.37
N SER A 256 -40.19 5.27 44.70
CA SER A 256 -41.09 5.73 45.79
C SER A 256 -41.42 4.67 46.85
N PRO A 257 -41.77 5.05 48.10
CA PRO A 257 -41.34 6.24 48.86
C PRO A 257 -40.87 5.92 50.29
N THR A 258 -40.34 6.97 50.88
CA THR A 258 -39.69 7.20 52.17
C THR A 258 -40.50 6.83 53.42
N VAL A 259 -39.87 6.15 54.39
CA VAL A 259 -40.19 6.25 55.84
C VAL A 259 -38.91 6.06 56.67
N GLY A 260 -38.63 7.00 57.58
CA GLY A 260 -38.10 6.68 58.92
C GLY A 260 -36.61 6.89 59.22
N ASN A 261 -36.34 7.97 59.96
CA ASN A 261 -35.14 8.33 60.75
C ASN A 261 -34.42 7.19 61.51
N PHE A 262 -33.10 7.35 61.77
CA PHE A 262 -32.42 7.43 63.10
C PHE A 262 -30.86 7.45 62.88
N VAL A 263 -30.14 8.57 63.06
CA VAL A 263 -29.34 9.04 64.23
C VAL A 263 -28.00 8.30 64.54
N THR A 264 -26.87 9.05 64.49
CA THR A 264 -25.52 8.91 65.15
C THR A 264 -24.65 7.66 64.84
N LYS A 265 -23.30 7.64 64.97
CA LYS A 265 -22.22 8.54 65.44
C LYS A 265 -20.87 8.00 64.93
N CYS A 266 -19.85 8.84 64.98
CA CYS A 266 -18.42 8.59 64.75
C CYS A 266 -17.80 7.44 65.57
N VAL A 267 -16.79 6.77 65.00
CA VAL A 267 -15.36 6.80 65.44
C VAL A 267 -14.50 6.79 64.19
#